data_AF-A0A3N5ABP2-F1
#
_entry.id   AF-A0A3N5ABP2-F1
#
_cell.length_a   1.000
_cell.length_b   1.000
_cell.length_c   1.000
_cell.angle_alpha   90.00
_cell.angle_beta   90.00
_cell.angle_gamma   90.00
#
_symmetry.space_group_name_H-M   'P 1'
#
loop_
_entity.id
_entity.type
_entity.pdbx_description
1 polymer ?
#
loop_
_entity_poly.entity_id
_entity_poly.type
_entity_poly.pdbx_seq_one_letter_code
_entity_poly.pdbx_strand_id
1 'polypeptide(L)' 'MAQFFPQKKLLPEAVLDRFKYEVAAELGLTSQIEDGYWGNIAAKDCGRVGGKIGGRMVRVMIRHAEEALRRGERL' A
#
# COMPACT_ATOMS: atom_id res chain seq x y z
N MET A 1 -22.47 -9.76 -3.77
CA MET A 1 -21.67 -9.16 -2.69
C MET A 1 -20.36 -9.93 -2.64
N ALA A 2 -19.22 -9.32 -2.96
CA ALA A 2 -17.95 -10.04 -2.96
C ALA A 2 -17.59 -10.45 -1.53
N GLN A 3 -17.40 -11.74 -1.29
CA GLN A 3 -16.90 -12.24 -0.01
C GLN A 3 -15.41 -11.90 0.07
N PHE A 4 -15.05 -10.84 0.79
CA PHE A 4 -13.67 -10.56 1.14
C PHE A 4 -13.30 -11.41 2.36
N PHE A 5 -12.62 -12.52 2.12
CA PHE A 5 -12.06 -13.33 3.19
C PHE A 5 -10.94 -12.54 3.90
N PRO A 6 -10.83 -12.61 5.23
CA PRO A 6 -9.71 -12.01 5.96
C PRO A 6 -8.43 -12.76 5.60
N GLN A 7 -7.75 -12.29 4.55
CA GLN A 7 -6.46 -12.81 4.12
C GLN A 7 -5.34 -12.21 4.98
N LYS A 8 -4.32 -13.03 5.25
CA LYS A 8 -3.13 -12.58 5.98
C LYS A 8 -2.47 -11.43 5.21
N LYS A 9 -2.24 -10.30 5.89
CA LYS A 9 -1.53 -9.15 5.30
C LYS A 9 -0.11 -9.57 4.90
N LEU A 10 0.30 -9.20 3.69
CA LEU A 10 1.65 -9.51 3.17
C LEU A 10 2.76 -8.70 3.84
N LEU A 11 2.45 -7.48 4.29
CA LEU A 11 3.38 -6.62 5.00
C LEU A 11 2.82 -6.25 6.39
N PRO A 12 3.69 -6.02 7.39
CA PRO A 12 3.27 -5.48 8.69
C PRO A 12 2.64 -4.10 8.56
N GLU A 13 1.71 -3.78 9.47
CA GLU A 13 1.02 -2.49 9.49
C GLU A 13 1.99 -1.31 9.58
N ALA A 14 3.01 -1.41 10.45
CA ALA A 14 4.01 -0.36 10.63
C ALA A 14 4.81 -0.06 9.35
N VAL A 15 5.04 -1.07 8.51
CA VAL A 15 5.72 -0.90 7.21
C VAL A 15 4.81 -0.17 6.23
N LEU A 16 3.53 -0.55 6.18
CA LEU A 16 2.53 0.11 5.33
C LEU A 16 2.35 1.58 5.75
N ASP A 17 2.29 1.85 7.05
CA ASP A 17 2.10 3.20 7.56
C ASP A 17 3.29 4.10 7.27
N ARG A 18 4.51 3.65 7.58
CA ARG A 18 5.74 4.36 7.19
C ARG A 18 5.75 4.65 5.69
N PHE A 19 5.36 3.67 4.88
CA PHE A 19 5.40 3.82 3.44
C PHE A 19 4.38 4.84 2.92
N LYS A 20 3.21 4.99 3.56
CA LYS A 20 2.25 6.08 3.26
C LYS A 20 2.89 7.46 3.40
N TYR A 21 3.60 7.69 4.51
CA TYR A 21 4.24 8.98 4.78
C TYR A 21 5.46 9.22 3.89
N GLU A 22 6.24 8.19 3.55
CA GLU A 22 7.33 8.32 2.57
C GLU A 22 6.80 8.74 1.19
N VAL A 23 5.72 8.12 0.72
CA VAL A 23 5.09 8.48 -0.55
C VAL A 23 4.49 9.89 -0.51
N ALA A 24 3.92 10.31 0.62
CA ALA A 24 3.44 11.68 0.80
C ALA A 24 4.58 12.69 0.71
N ALA A 25 5.73 12.40 1.33
CA ALA A 25 6.92 13.23 1.27
C ALA A 25 7.45 13.36 -0.16
N GLU A 26 7.54 12.25 -0.91
CA GLU A 26 7.92 12.28 -2.33
C GLU A 26 6.99 13.16 -3.19
N LEU A 27 5.72 13.29 -2.79
CA LEU A 27 4.70 14.05 -3.50
C LEU A 27 4.53 15.48 -2.97
N GLY A 28 5.29 15.88 -1.94
CA GLY A 28 5.18 17.21 -1.34
C GLY A 28 3.90 17.45 -0.54
N LEU A 29 3.27 16.38 -0.04
CA LEU A 29 1.97 16.44 0.65
C LEU A 29 2.11 16.42 2.18
N THR A 30 3.31 16.23 2.72
CA THR A 30 3.54 16.05 4.17
C THR A 30 2.96 17.19 5.01
N SER A 31 3.10 18.45 4.57
CA SER A 31 2.59 19.61 5.30
C SER A 31 1.07 19.72 5.32
N GLN A 32 0.36 18.95 4.49
CA GLN A 32 -1.10 18.93 4.44
C GLN A 32 -1.69 17.81 5.31
N ILE A 33 -0.84 16.95 5.87
CA ILE A 33 -1.26 15.88 6.79
C ILE A 33 -1.20 16.44 8.21
N GLU A 34 -2.34 16.87 8.73
CA GLU A 34 -2.47 17.47 10.06
C GLU A 34 -2.73 16.37 11.09
N ASP A 35 -1.82 16.14 12.03
CA ASP A 35 -1.95 15.10 13.07
C ASP A 35 -2.27 13.69 12.51
N GLY A 36 -1.80 13.39 11.31
CA GLY A 36 -2.09 12.13 10.61
C GLY A 36 -3.46 12.09 9.93
N TYR A 37 -4.20 13.20 9.90
CA TYR A 37 -5.48 13.33 9.20
C TYR A 37 -5.29 13.65 7.72
N TRP A 38 -5.89 12.83 6.86
CA TRP A 38 -5.80 12.95 5.39
C TRP A 38 -7.05 13.56 4.75
N GLY A 39 -8.11 13.83 5.53
CA GLY A 39 -9.40 14.25 5.00
C GLY A 39 -9.42 15.65 4.42
N ASN A 40 -8.50 16.52 4.84
CA ASN A 40 -8.34 17.88 4.30
C ASN A 40 -7.56 17.90 2.97
N ILE A 41 -6.91 16.80 2.60
CA ILE A 41 -6.13 16.68 1.36
C ILE A 41 -7.08 16.39 0.20
N ALA A 42 -6.82 17.02 -0.96
CA ALA A 42 -7.60 16.78 -2.16
C ALA A 42 -7.65 15.28 -2.51
N ALA A 43 -8.85 14.76 -2.80
CA ALA A 43 -9.06 13.35 -3.12
C ALA A 43 -8.16 12.85 -4.27
N LYS A 44 -7.83 13.71 -5.23
CA LYS A 44 -6.89 13.44 -6.32
C LYS A 44 -5.49 13.11 -5.80
N ASP A 45 -5.00 13.86 -4.81
CA ASP A 45 -3.66 13.68 -4.25
C ASP A 45 -3.59 12.47 -3.32
N CYS A 46 -4.64 12.25 -2.51
CA CYS A 46 -4.82 10.98 -1.80
C CYS A 46 -4.84 9.77 -2.76
N GLY A 47 -5.49 9.91 -3.92
CA GLY A 47 -5.49 8.90 -4.99
C GLY A 47 -4.09 8.64 -5.57
N ARG A 48 -3.28 9.68 -5.75
CA ARG A 48 -1.89 9.54 -6.22
C ARG A 48 -1.02 8.80 -5.21
N VAL A 49 -1.18 9.11 -3.92
CA VAL A 49 -0.50 8.39 -2.81
C VAL A 49 -0.92 6.92 -2.80
N GLY A 50 -2.24 6.66 -2.77
CA GLY A 50 -2.80 5.31 -2.77
C GLY A 50 -2.38 4.49 -3.99
N GLY A 51 -2.35 5.09 -5.18
CA GLY A 51 -1.91 4.45 -6.42
C GLY A 51 -0.44 4.04 -6.39
N LYS A 52 0.45 4.91 -5.89
CA LYS A 52 1.88 4.58 -5.70
C LYS A 52 2.07 3.42 -4.72
N ILE A 53 1.32 3.41 -3.61
CA ILE A 53 1.37 2.35 -2.61
C ILE A 53 0.87 1.03 -3.22
N GLY A 54 -0.35 1.03 -3.76
CA GLY A 54 -0.98 -0.15 -4.35
C GLY A 54 -0.15 -0.75 -5.48
N GLY A 55 0.40 0.07 -6.37
CA GLY A 55 1.24 -0.42 -7.48
C GLY A 55 2.56 -1.05 -7.03
N ARG A 56 3.15 -0.62 -5.89
CA ARG A 56 4.31 -1.31 -5.31
C ARG A 56 3.89 -2.58 -4.56
N MET A 57 2.76 -2.57 -3.86
CA MET A 57 2.19 -3.77 -3.23
C MET A 57 1.96 -4.88 -4.25
N VAL A 58 1.26 -4.58 -5.35
CA VAL A 58 1.03 -5.55 -6.43
C VAL A 58 2.34 -6.16 -6.95
N ARG A 59 3.37 -5.35 -7.14
CA ARG A 59 4.70 -5.85 -7.55
C ARG A 59 5.32 -6.80 -6.52
N VAL A 60 5.15 -6.52 -5.22
CA VAL A 60 5.58 -7.44 -4.15
C VAL A 60 4.76 -8.73 -4.17
N MET A 61 3.45 -8.66 -4.37
CA MET A 61 2.58 -9.85 -4.44
C MET A 61 2.98 -10.77 -5.60
N ILE A 62 3.25 -10.19 -6.78
CA ILE A 62 3.68 -10.94 -7.96
C ILE A 62 5.00 -11.65 -7.67
N ARG A 63 6.00 -10.94 -7.13
CA ARG A 63 7.30 -11.56 -6.77
C ARG A 63 7.13 -12.73 -5.79
N HIS A 64 6.28 -12.55 -4.78
CA HIS A 64 6.02 -13.60 -3.80
C HIS A 64 5.35 -14.82 -4.44
N ALA A 65 4.38 -14.60 -5.34
CA ALA A 65 3.74 -15.68 -6.10
C ALA A 65 4.75 -16.40 -7.02
N GLU A 66 5.62 -15.67 -7.72
CA GLU A 66 6.69 -16.26 -8.53
C GLU A 66 7.70 -17.07 -7.70
N GLU A 67 8.01 -16.64 -6.49
CA GLU A 67 8.85 -17.38 -5.55
C GLU A 67 8.16 -18.67 -5.07
N ALA A 68 6.88 -18.60 -4.71
CA ALA A 68 6.09 -19.78 -4.31
C ALA A 68 6.03 -20.82 -5.43
N LEU A 69 5.78 -20.38 -6.68
CA LEU A 69 5.81 -21.24 -7.86
C LEU A 69 7.19 -21.88 -8.07
N ARG A 70 8.27 -21.11 -7.89
CA ARG A 70 9.65 -21.63 -7.96
C ARG A 70 9.95 -22.65 -6.85
N ARG A 71 9.36 -22.48 -5.66
CA ARG A 71 9.48 -23.44 -4.54
C ARG A 71 8.57 -24.67 -4.69
N GLY A 72 7.70 -24.72 -5.70
CA GLY A 72 6.73 -25.80 -5.88
C GLY A 72 5.61 -25.80 -4.85
N GLU A 73 5.37 -24.66 -4.18
CA GLU A 73 4.26 -24.51 -3.24
C GLU A 73 2.93 -24.46 -4.01
N ARG A 74 1.94 -25.25 -3.58
CA ARG A 74 0.57 -25.13 -4.11
C ARG A 74 -0.02 -23.81 -3.61
N LEU A 75 -0.36 -22.93 -4.55
CA LEU A 75 -1.06 -21.67 -4.31
C LEU A 75 -2.47 -21.89 -3.72
#